data_AF-A0A376C0X7-F1
#
_entry.id   AF-A0A376C0X7-F1
#
_cell.length_a   1.000
_cell.length_b   1.000
_cell.length_c   1.000
_cell.angle_alpha   90.00
_cell.angle_beta   90.00
_cell.angle_gamma   90.00
#
_symmetry.space_group_name_H-M   'P 1'
#
loop_
_entity.id
_entity.type
_entity.pdbx_description
1 polymer ?
#
loop_
_entity_poly.entity_id
_entity_poly.type
_entity_poly.pdbx_seq_one_letter_code
_entity_poly.pdbx_strand_id
1 'polypeptide(L)'
;MKRKTTKKENSKISVIERWDKPFEYFGFLNLVLMAFYYGSLWFSATPLDTDKVFKFSLLIAFEFVMVHSGVFMAAFSARVSLFIFFPVYGLFAYSFQSIMGFSDWTITTLYCVTVFNRMRFAFFNTSEAVQQRVMAQSVVAVMLYFFLAMFVAFGQNIVPEFALDEGFRKSQSYLDAKKHGGLFLDFPHTAIALGTLYFSFLALFDLSLIRKMK
;
A
#
# COMPACT_ATOMS: atom_id res chain seq x y z
N MET A 1 -21.19 -50.19 -26.96
CA MET A 1 -19.77 -50.13 -26.53
C MET A 1 -19.45 -48.70 -26.07
N LYS A 2 -19.26 -48.54 -24.76
CA LYS A 2 -18.74 -47.40 -23.96
C LYS A 2 -19.25 -45.97 -24.20
N ARG A 3 -20.20 -45.58 -23.33
CA ARG A 3 -20.39 -44.23 -22.76
C ARG A 3 -19.04 -43.55 -22.49
N LYS A 4 -18.77 -42.38 -23.09
CA LYS A 4 -17.79 -41.43 -22.55
C LYS A 4 -18.45 -40.63 -21.43
N THR A 5 -18.20 -41.15 -20.24
CA THR A 5 -18.29 -40.54 -18.92
C THR A 5 -18.15 -39.02 -18.90
N THR A 6 -19.24 -38.40 -18.43
CA THR A 6 -19.29 -37.19 -17.61
C THR A 6 -17.99 -36.92 -16.84
N LYS A 7 -17.19 -35.96 -17.28
CA LYS A 7 -16.21 -35.31 -16.39
C LYS A 7 -16.97 -34.26 -15.61
N LYS A 8 -17.57 -34.72 -14.51
CA LYS A 8 -18.18 -33.88 -13.48
C LYS A 8 -17.07 -32.97 -12.95
N GLU A 9 -17.06 -31.73 -13.43
CA GLU A 9 -16.24 -30.65 -12.90
C GLU A 9 -16.78 -30.33 -11.50
N ASN A 10 -16.46 -31.19 -10.55
CA ASN A 10 -16.52 -30.86 -9.13
C ASN A 10 -15.39 -29.85 -8.91
N SER A 11 -15.60 -28.59 -9.31
CA SER A 11 -14.86 -27.48 -8.75
C SER A 11 -15.17 -27.48 -7.26
N LYS A 12 -14.30 -28.14 -6.48
CA LYS A 12 -14.18 -27.81 -5.07
C LYS A 12 -13.81 -26.33 -5.06
N ILE A 13 -14.81 -25.47 -4.91
CA ILE A 13 -14.65 -24.04 -4.63
C ILE A 13 -13.56 -23.99 -3.57
N SER A 14 -12.40 -23.50 -3.98
CA SER A 14 -11.24 -23.40 -3.11
C SER A 14 -11.71 -22.61 -1.89
N VAL A 15 -11.35 -23.02 -0.67
CA VAL A 15 -11.80 -22.36 0.57
C VAL A 15 -11.62 -20.84 0.48
N ILE A 16 -10.62 -20.38 -0.28
CA ILE A 16 -10.29 -18.98 -0.53
C ILE A 16 -11.30 -18.22 -1.41
N GLU A 17 -11.94 -18.86 -2.38
CA GLU A 17 -12.99 -18.21 -3.18
C GLU A 17 -14.18 -17.79 -2.29
N ARG A 18 -14.40 -18.49 -1.18
CA ARG A 18 -15.40 -18.11 -0.17
C ARG A 18 -14.99 -16.87 0.64
N TRP A 19 -13.69 -16.64 0.81
CA TRP A 19 -13.14 -15.52 1.59
C TRP A 19 -12.75 -14.31 0.73
N ASP A 20 -12.74 -14.44 -0.60
CA ASP A 20 -12.33 -13.39 -1.52
C ASP A 20 -13.11 -12.09 -1.30
N LYS A 21 -14.45 -12.18 -1.21
CA LYS A 21 -15.32 -11.03 -0.93
C LYS A 21 -15.04 -10.35 0.42
N PRO A 22 -14.95 -11.07 1.57
CA PRO A 22 -14.51 -10.48 2.82
C PRO A 22 -13.16 -9.77 2.73
N PHE A 23 -12.18 -10.34 2.03
CA PHE A 23 -10.88 -9.70 1.84
C PHE A 23 -10.97 -8.41 1.01
N GLU A 24 -11.83 -8.36 0.01
CA GLU A 24 -12.06 -7.14 -0.78
C GLU A 24 -12.67 -6.02 0.07
N TYR A 25 -13.72 -6.32 0.85
CA TYR A 25 -14.32 -5.32 1.74
C TYR A 25 -13.35 -4.86 2.83
N PHE A 26 -12.55 -5.77 3.38
CA PHE A 26 -11.50 -5.42 4.34
C PHE A 26 -10.42 -4.53 3.70
N GLY A 27 -9.99 -4.85 2.48
CA GLY A 27 -9.05 -4.04 1.71
C GLY A 27 -9.59 -2.63 1.46
N PHE A 28 -10.82 -2.53 0.96
CA PHE A 28 -11.49 -1.25 0.77
C PHE A 28 -11.60 -0.43 2.06
N LEU A 29 -12.02 -1.07 3.17
CA LEU A 29 -12.10 -0.39 4.47
C LEU A 29 -10.73 0.13 4.92
N ASN A 30 -9.67 -0.64 4.72
CA ASN A 30 -8.32 -0.22 5.06
C ASN A 30 -7.88 1.00 4.22
N LEU A 31 -8.19 1.03 2.92
CA LEU A 31 -7.91 2.19 2.07
C LEU A 31 -8.64 3.46 2.57
N VAL A 32 -9.92 3.34 2.93
CA VAL A 32 -10.70 4.47 3.48
C VAL A 32 -10.13 4.94 4.81
N LEU A 33 -9.76 4.01 5.71
CA LEU A 33 -9.14 4.36 6.99
C LEU A 33 -7.80 5.05 6.79
N MET A 34 -6.95 4.55 5.89
CA MET A 34 -5.67 5.19 5.57
C MET A 34 -5.89 6.59 5.00
N ALA A 35 -6.80 6.76 4.03
CA ALA A 35 -7.14 8.08 3.50
C ALA A 35 -7.59 9.04 4.60
N PHE A 36 -8.40 8.58 5.55
CA PHE A 36 -8.84 9.37 6.70
C PHE A 36 -7.68 9.76 7.63
N TYR A 37 -6.79 8.84 7.98
CA TYR A 37 -5.63 9.15 8.84
C TYR A 37 -4.64 10.11 8.19
N TYR A 38 -4.35 9.93 6.90
CA TYR A 38 -3.51 10.89 6.17
C TYR A 38 -4.20 12.25 6.07
N GLY A 39 -5.49 12.27 5.75
CA GLY A 39 -6.26 13.51 5.67
C GLY A 39 -6.33 14.25 7.01
N SER A 40 -6.56 13.56 8.12
CA SER A 40 -6.62 14.19 9.44
C SER A 40 -5.28 14.82 9.83
N LEU A 41 -4.16 14.14 9.55
CA LEU A 41 -2.82 14.72 9.72
C LEU A 41 -2.60 15.92 8.80
N TRP A 42 -3.12 15.90 7.57
CA TRP A 42 -2.95 17.02 6.65
C TRP A 42 -3.68 18.28 7.14
N PHE A 43 -4.96 18.14 7.52
CA PHE A 43 -5.81 19.29 7.86
C PHE A 43 -5.69 19.75 9.30
N SER A 44 -5.27 18.87 10.23
CA SER A 44 -5.41 19.11 11.67
C SER A 44 -4.24 18.61 12.53
N ALA A 45 -3.07 18.37 11.95
CA ALA A 45 -1.88 18.04 12.75
C ALA A 45 -1.56 19.12 13.78
N THR A 46 -1.16 18.68 14.97
CA THR A 46 -0.67 19.57 16.03
C THR A 46 0.82 19.32 16.28
N PRO A 47 1.55 20.24 16.95
CA PRO A 47 2.96 20.02 17.29
C PRO A 47 3.26 18.78 18.15
N LEU A 48 2.23 18.15 18.73
CA LEU A 48 2.32 16.88 19.46
C LEU A 48 2.30 15.65 18.54
N ASP A 49 1.89 15.81 17.28
CA ASP A 49 1.76 14.74 16.29
C ASP A 49 3.01 14.55 15.42
N THR A 50 4.14 15.16 15.77
CA THR A 50 5.37 15.13 14.95
C THR A 50 5.87 13.71 14.67
N ASP A 51 5.84 12.82 15.66
CA ASP A 51 6.17 11.40 15.48
C ASP A 51 5.21 10.71 14.49
N LYS A 52 3.91 11.00 14.57
CA LYS A 52 2.91 10.42 13.65
C LYS A 52 3.14 10.92 12.23
N VAL A 53 3.35 12.22 12.04
CA VAL A 53 3.62 12.80 10.71
C VAL A 53 4.89 12.21 10.12
N PHE A 54 5.96 12.07 10.91
CA PHE A 54 7.19 11.41 10.48
C PHE A 54 6.93 9.96 10.04
N LYS A 55 6.26 9.16 10.88
CA LYS A 55 5.94 7.76 10.58
C LYS A 55 5.07 7.60 9.33
N PHE A 56 4.03 8.43 9.18
CA PHE A 56 3.16 8.40 8.00
C PHE A 56 3.89 8.86 6.73
N SER A 57 4.77 9.86 6.83
CA SER A 57 5.62 10.29 5.70
C SER A 57 6.58 9.17 5.27
N LEU A 58 7.12 8.41 6.23
CA LEU A 58 7.97 7.26 5.95
C LEU A 58 7.16 6.07 5.39
N LEU A 59 5.94 5.85 5.88
CA LEU A 59 5.05 4.79 5.37
C LEU A 59 4.65 5.03 3.92
N ILE A 60 4.30 6.26 3.53
CA ILE A 60 3.98 6.55 2.13
C ILE A 60 5.22 6.45 1.23
N ALA A 61 6.41 6.77 1.75
CA ALA A 61 7.66 6.54 1.05
C ALA A 61 7.93 5.04 0.87
N PHE A 62 7.68 4.23 1.90
CA PHE A 62 7.78 2.77 1.82
C PHE A 62 6.73 2.18 0.86
N GLU A 63 5.55 2.79 0.78
CA GLU A 63 4.49 2.36 -0.13
C GLU A 63 4.95 2.38 -1.60
N PHE A 64 5.87 3.29 -1.99
CA PHE A 64 6.51 3.23 -3.31
C PHE A 64 7.15 1.86 -3.56
N VAL A 65 7.95 1.36 -2.62
CA VAL A 65 8.58 0.04 -2.72
C VAL A 65 7.51 -1.06 -2.73
N MET A 66 6.50 -0.92 -1.89
CA MET A 66 5.43 -1.90 -1.78
C MET A 66 4.61 -2.00 -3.06
N VAL A 67 4.15 -0.92 -3.69
CA VAL A 67 3.31 -1.02 -4.89
C VAL A 67 3.98 -1.79 -6.02
N HIS A 68 5.30 -1.65 -6.17
CA HIS A 68 6.08 -2.39 -7.15
C HIS A 68 6.13 -3.89 -6.83
N SER A 69 6.22 -4.25 -5.55
CA SER A 69 6.22 -5.66 -5.14
C SER A 69 4.95 -6.38 -5.58
N GLY A 70 3.80 -5.69 -5.59
CA GLY A 70 2.53 -6.25 -6.08
C GLY A 70 2.57 -6.64 -7.57
N VAL A 71 3.14 -5.77 -8.41
CA VAL A 71 3.25 -6.03 -9.86
C VAL A 71 4.21 -7.20 -10.12
N PHE A 72 5.40 -7.18 -9.53
CA PHE A 72 6.39 -8.23 -9.75
C PHE A 72 5.91 -9.58 -9.19
N MET A 73 5.36 -9.61 -7.97
CA MET A 73 4.90 -10.87 -7.37
C MET A 73 3.69 -11.46 -8.08
N ALA A 74 2.87 -10.66 -8.76
CA ALA A 74 1.78 -11.13 -9.61
C ALA A 74 2.25 -11.65 -10.99
N ALA A 75 3.36 -11.11 -11.51
CA ALA A 75 3.90 -11.46 -12.82
C ALA A 75 4.81 -12.70 -12.82
N PHE A 76 5.45 -13.02 -11.68
CA PHE A 76 6.40 -14.13 -11.57
C PHE A 76 5.82 -15.34 -10.82
N SER A 77 6.45 -16.51 -11.01
CA SER A 77 6.04 -17.75 -10.33
C SER A 77 6.27 -17.68 -8.81
N ALA A 78 5.47 -18.45 -8.06
CA ALA A 78 5.52 -18.50 -6.60
C ALA A 78 6.93 -18.74 -6.02
N ARG A 79 7.73 -19.60 -6.68
CA ARG A 79 9.10 -19.89 -6.25
C ARG A 79 10.00 -18.66 -6.37
N VAL A 80 9.92 -17.95 -7.48
CA VAL A 80 10.71 -16.73 -7.70
C VAL A 80 10.27 -15.63 -6.72
N SER A 81 8.97 -15.46 -6.53
CA SER A 81 8.41 -14.52 -5.56
C SER A 81 8.86 -14.79 -4.13
N LEU A 82 8.90 -16.06 -3.71
CA LEU A 82 9.30 -16.45 -2.36
C LEU A 82 10.81 -16.41 -2.13
N PHE A 83 11.63 -16.87 -3.07
CA PHE A 83 13.08 -17.01 -2.86
C PHE A 83 13.89 -15.79 -3.31
N ILE A 84 13.32 -14.88 -4.12
CA ILE A 84 14.02 -13.70 -4.63
C ILE A 84 13.32 -12.42 -4.19
N PHE A 85 12.06 -12.23 -4.59
CA PHE A 85 11.37 -10.95 -4.31
C PHE A 85 11.12 -10.75 -2.81
N PHE A 86 10.66 -11.79 -2.09
CA PHE A 86 10.45 -11.69 -0.64
C PHE A 86 11.71 -11.29 0.14
N PRO A 87 12.91 -11.90 -0.04
CA PRO A 87 14.09 -11.42 0.68
C PRO A 87 14.54 -10.02 0.23
N VAL A 88 14.46 -9.69 -1.07
CA VAL A 88 14.84 -8.35 -1.56
C VAL A 88 13.95 -7.26 -0.98
N TYR A 89 12.63 -7.43 -1.02
CA TYR A 89 11.70 -6.49 -0.39
C TYR A 89 11.80 -6.50 1.13
N GLY A 90 12.18 -7.63 1.73
CA GLY A 90 12.52 -7.72 3.14
C GLY A 90 13.71 -6.83 3.54
N LEU A 91 14.73 -6.70 2.68
CA LEU A 91 15.84 -5.76 2.91
C LEU A 91 15.39 -4.31 2.88
N PHE A 92 14.48 -3.95 1.97
CA PHE A 92 13.87 -2.61 1.98
C PHE A 92 13.03 -2.40 3.24
N ALA A 93 12.18 -3.35 3.61
CA ALA A 93 11.40 -3.27 4.85
C ALA A 93 12.29 -3.09 6.08
N TYR A 94 13.39 -3.85 6.18
CA TYR A 94 14.39 -3.71 7.24
C TYR A 94 15.07 -2.33 7.24
N SER A 95 15.39 -1.79 6.06
CA SER A 95 16.00 -0.47 5.93
C SER A 95 15.05 0.66 6.34
N PHE A 96 13.78 0.57 5.97
CA PHE A 96 12.76 1.54 6.42
C PHE A 96 12.45 1.37 7.92
N GLN A 97 12.48 0.14 8.43
CA GLN A 97 12.32 -0.17 9.85
C GLN A 97 13.44 0.44 10.71
N SER A 98 14.69 0.42 10.23
CA SER A 98 15.81 1.03 10.96
C SER A 98 15.67 2.56 11.04
N ILE A 99 15.11 3.19 10.01
CA ILE A 99 14.78 4.63 9.98
C ILE A 99 13.64 4.97 10.97
N MET A 100 12.61 4.13 11.05
CA MET A 100 11.51 4.29 12.02
C MET A 100 11.94 4.00 13.47
N GLY A 101 13.03 3.25 13.64
CA GLY A 101 13.52 2.76 14.92
C GLY A 101 12.97 1.36 15.24
N PHE A 102 13.83 0.49 15.78
CA PHE A 102 13.48 -0.90 16.11
C PHE A 102 12.52 -1.06 17.30
N SER A 103 12.06 0.03 17.90
CA SER A 103 11.00 0.02 18.92
C SER A 103 9.61 -0.17 18.32
N ASP A 104 9.43 0.09 17.02
CA ASP A 104 8.12 0.09 16.35
C ASP A 104 8.12 -0.81 15.12
N TRP A 105 7.73 -2.08 15.26
CA TRP A 105 7.79 -3.09 14.18
C TRP A 105 6.74 -2.91 13.07
N THR A 106 6.04 -1.76 13.02
CA THR A 106 4.92 -1.51 12.11
C THR A 106 5.27 -1.74 10.64
N ILE A 107 6.40 -1.23 10.13
CA ILE A 107 6.79 -1.42 8.72
C ILE A 107 7.00 -2.90 8.41
N THR A 108 7.69 -3.63 9.29
CA THR A 108 7.97 -5.06 9.10
C THR A 108 6.68 -5.88 9.14
N THR A 109 5.77 -5.56 10.06
CA THR A 109 4.45 -6.22 10.13
C THR A 109 3.60 -5.91 8.90
N LEU A 110 3.51 -4.65 8.49
CA LEU A 110 2.79 -4.24 7.28
C LEU A 110 3.36 -4.89 6.03
N TYR A 111 4.68 -4.97 5.93
CA TYR A 111 5.39 -5.69 4.87
C TYR A 111 4.94 -7.15 4.82
N CYS A 112 5.07 -7.89 5.92
CA CYS A 112 4.71 -9.30 6.00
C CYS A 112 3.23 -9.54 5.66
N VAL A 113 2.31 -8.76 6.22
CA VAL A 113 0.86 -8.89 5.98
C VAL A 113 0.52 -8.58 4.53
N THR A 114 1.07 -7.50 3.98
CA THR A 114 0.77 -7.06 2.61
C THR A 114 1.33 -8.03 1.59
N VAL A 115 2.58 -8.48 1.76
CA VAL A 115 3.20 -9.47 0.88
C VAL A 115 2.51 -10.82 0.98
N PHE A 116 2.13 -11.26 2.18
CA PHE A 116 1.33 -12.47 2.35
C PHE A 116 -0.02 -12.38 1.64
N ASN A 117 -0.75 -11.27 1.81
CA ASN A 117 -2.04 -11.06 1.16
C ASN A 117 -1.91 -11.04 -0.38
N ARG A 118 -0.84 -10.44 -0.91
CA ARG A 118 -0.59 -10.36 -2.36
C ARG A 118 -0.13 -11.69 -2.96
N MET A 119 0.67 -12.46 -2.23
CA MET A 119 1.13 -13.78 -2.66
C MET A 119 0.14 -14.91 -2.34
N ARG A 120 -1.06 -14.63 -1.77
CA ARG A 120 -2.05 -15.68 -1.46
C ARG A 120 -2.35 -16.56 -2.67
N PHE A 121 -2.43 -15.97 -3.86
CA PHE A 121 -2.66 -16.66 -5.13
C PHE A 121 -1.49 -17.54 -5.58
N ALA A 122 -0.27 -17.20 -5.14
CA ALA A 122 0.92 -17.98 -5.41
C ALA A 122 1.00 -19.25 -4.53
N PHE A 123 0.42 -19.20 -3.32
CA PHE A 123 0.36 -20.36 -2.40
C PHE A 123 -0.88 -21.22 -2.58
N PHE A 124 -1.97 -20.62 -3.06
CA PHE A 124 -3.24 -21.29 -3.24
C PHE A 124 -3.62 -21.21 -4.71
N ASN A 125 -3.70 -22.37 -5.36
CA ASN A 125 -3.97 -22.52 -6.79
C ASN A 125 -5.31 -21.85 -7.16
N THR A 126 -5.29 -20.56 -7.52
CA THR A 126 -6.48 -19.74 -7.80
C THR A 126 -6.75 -19.62 -9.28
N SER A 127 -7.99 -19.30 -9.64
CA SER A 127 -8.41 -19.13 -11.03
C SER A 127 -7.67 -17.96 -11.72
N GLU A 128 -7.37 -18.13 -13.01
CA GLU A 128 -6.67 -17.12 -13.83
C GLU A 128 -7.38 -15.75 -13.82
N ALA A 129 -8.71 -15.74 -13.74
CA ALA A 129 -9.51 -14.51 -13.68
C ALA A 129 -9.22 -13.67 -12.42
N VAL A 130 -9.03 -14.31 -11.26
CA VAL A 130 -8.71 -13.60 -10.01
C VAL A 130 -7.28 -13.07 -10.05
N GLN A 131 -6.34 -13.84 -10.60
CA GLN A 131 -4.95 -13.41 -10.77
C GLN A 131 -4.84 -12.20 -11.69
N GLN A 132 -5.53 -12.20 -12.84
CA GLN A 132 -5.54 -11.06 -13.76
C GLN A 132 -6.13 -9.80 -13.12
N ARG A 133 -7.19 -9.93 -12.32
CA ARG A 133 -7.79 -8.82 -11.59
C ARG A 133 -6.81 -8.19 -10.59
N VAL A 134 -6.13 -9.01 -9.80
CA VAL A 134 -5.17 -8.54 -8.78
C VAL A 134 -3.95 -7.88 -9.43
N MET A 135 -3.51 -8.43 -10.56
CA MET A 135 -2.47 -7.82 -11.38
C MET A 135 -2.92 -6.44 -11.89
N ALA A 136 -4.13 -6.33 -12.45
CA ALA A 136 -4.68 -5.06 -12.92
C ALA A 136 -4.79 -4.03 -11.79
N GLN A 137 -5.27 -4.42 -10.60
CA GLN A 137 -5.29 -3.55 -9.42
C GLN A 137 -3.88 -3.07 -9.03
N SER A 138 -2.89 -3.97 -9.06
CA SER A 138 -1.50 -3.62 -8.73
C SER A 138 -0.89 -2.64 -9.74
N VAL A 139 -1.16 -2.82 -11.04
CA VAL A 139 -0.71 -1.90 -12.10
C VAL A 139 -1.37 -0.53 -11.93
N VAL A 140 -2.67 -0.48 -11.67
CA VAL A 140 -3.38 0.79 -11.41
C VAL A 140 -2.81 1.49 -10.17
N ALA A 141 -2.52 0.75 -9.10
CA ALA A 141 -1.91 1.30 -7.89
C ALA A 141 -0.52 1.89 -8.15
N VAL A 142 0.35 1.19 -8.89
CA VAL A 142 1.67 1.71 -9.28
C VAL A 142 1.55 2.97 -10.12
N MET A 143 0.66 2.97 -11.12
CA MET A 143 0.46 4.13 -12.00
C MET A 143 -0.07 5.34 -11.23
N LEU A 144 -1.09 5.13 -10.38
CA LEU A 144 -1.63 6.19 -9.53
C LEU A 144 -0.56 6.75 -8.60
N TYR A 145 0.19 5.88 -7.91
CA TYR A 145 1.28 6.32 -7.04
C TYR A 145 2.30 7.15 -7.81
N PHE A 146 2.76 6.66 -8.97
CA PHE A 146 3.80 7.32 -9.76
C PHE A 146 3.38 8.73 -10.22
N PHE A 147 2.18 8.87 -10.81
CA PHE A 147 1.71 10.17 -11.27
C PHE A 147 1.41 11.14 -10.14
N LEU A 148 0.83 10.66 -9.02
CA LEU A 148 0.59 11.50 -7.86
C LEU A 148 1.91 11.93 -7.20
N ALA A 149 2.87 11.01 -7.07
CA ALA A 149 4.20 11.29 -6.53
C ALA A 149 4.92 12.35 -7.37
N MET A 150 4.87 12.24 -8.69
CA MET A 150 5.37 13.29 -9.59
C MET A 150 4.64 14.62 -9.36
N PHE A 151 3.31 14.60 -9.32
CA PHE A 151 2.51 15.81 -9.13
C PHE A 151 2.86 16.52 -7.83
N VAL A 152 2.99 15.82 -6.70
CA VAL A 152 3.37 16.45 -5.43
C VAL A 152 4.84 16.86 -5.39
N ALA A 153 5.74 16.13 -6.04
CA ALA A 153 7.17 16.43 -6.06
C ALA A 153 7.46 17.70 -6.87
N PHE A 154 6.86 17.84 -8.06
CA PHE A 154 7.00 19.04 -8.90
C PHE A 154 6.08 20.18 -8.45
N GLY A 155 4.93 19.84 -7.87
CA GLY A 155 3.91 20.77 -7.41
C GLY A 155 4.02 21.14 -5.94
N GLN A 156 5.16 20.94 -5.28
CA GLN A 156 5.35 21.21 -3.84
C GLN A 156 4.88 22.62 -3.42
N ASN A 157 5.04 23.62 -4.28
CA ASN A 157 4.63 25.00 -4.00
C ASN A 157 3.11 25.25 -4.19
N ILE A 158 2.41 24.32 -4.83
CA ILE A 158 0.97 24.39 -5.13
C ILE A 158 0.19 23.53 -4.13
N VAL A 159 0.79 22.45 -3.62
CA VAL A 159 0.16 21.58 -2.62
C VAL A 159 -0.02 22.38 -1.33
N PRO A 160 -1.26 22.54 -0.83
CA PRO A 160 -1.50 23.31 0.39
C PRO A 160 -0.83 22.64 1.60
N GLU A 161 -0.13 23.44 2.39
CA GLU A 161 0.57 22.94 3.58
C GLU A 161 -0.39 22.61 4.74
N PHE A 162 -1.51 23.34 4.82
CA PHE A 162 -2.51 23.27 5.92
C PHE A 162 -1.83 23.26 7.30
N ALA A 163 -2.00 22.21 8.09
CA ALA A 163 -1.45 22.10 9.43
C ALA A 163 0.06 21.76 9.45
N LEU A 164 0.65 21.44 8.30
CA LEU A 164 2.05 21.02 8.12
C LEU A 164 2.89 22.14 7.51
N ASP A 165 2.66 23.36 8.01
CA ASP A 165 3.29 24.58 7.54
C ASP A 165 4.79 24.67 7.91
N GLU A 166 5.43 25.76 7.49
CA GLU A 166 6.84 26.02 7.83
C GLU A 166 7.09 26.07 9.36
N GLY A 167 6.12 26.53 10.15
CA GLY A 167 6.19 26.55 11.60
C GLY A 167 6.26 25.13 12.19
N PHE A 168 5.42 24.22 11.68
CA PHE A 168 5.48 22.81 12.03
C PHE A 168 6.81 22.17 11.62
N ARG A 169 7.26 22.41 10.38
CA ARG A 169 8.51 21.83 9.85
C ARG A 169 9.77 22.27 10.60
N LYS A 170 9.80 23.52 11.06
CA LYS A 170 10.93 24.09 11.81
C LYS A 170 10.80 23.92 13.32
N SER A 171 9.72 23.30 13.81
CA SER A 171 9.56 23.02 15.23
C SER A 171 10.66 22.08 15.71
N GLN A 172 11.18 22.34 16.92
CA GLN A 172 12.20 21.47 17.53
C GLN A 172 11.70 20.03 17.66
N SER A 173 10.41 19.84 17.98
CA SER A 173 9.80 18.52 18.10
C SER A 173 9.77 17.73 16.78
N TYR A 174 9.67 18.41 15.62
CA TYR A 174 9.76 17.74 14.33
C TYR A 174 11.19 17.47 13.92
N LEU A 175 12.11 18.40 14.18
CA LEU A 175 13.54 18.22 13.90
C LEU A 175 14.15 17.07 14.74
N ASP A 176 13.73 16.92 15.99
CA ASP A 176 14.14 15.81 16.87
C ASP A 176 13.60 14.46 16.38
N ALA A 177 12.39 14.45 15.80
CA ALA A 177 11.80 13.25 15.19
C ALA A 177 12.45 12.91 13.84
N LYS A 178 12.82 13.92 13.05
CA LYS A 178 13.44 13.79 11.73
C LYS A 178 14.91 13.40 11.85
N LYS A 179 15.16 12.10 12.03
CA LYS A 179 16.53 11.54 12.10
C LYS A 179 17.21 11.37 10.74
N HIS A 180 16.45 11.47 9.65
CA HIS A 180 16.91 11.22 8.28
C HIS A 180 16.32 12.26 7.30
N GLY A 181 17.02 12.50 6.19
CA GLY A 181 16.58 13.40 5.12
C GLY A 181 15.91 12.67 3.95
N GLY A 182 15.32 13.43 3.04
CA GLY A 182 14.64 12.93 1.84
C GLY A 182 13.37 13.73 1.56
N LEU A 183 12.97 13.86 0.29
CA LEU A 183 11.88 14.74 -0.15
C LEU A 183 10.62 14.65 0.73
N PHE A 184 10.17 13.43 1.03
CA PHE A 184 8.97 13.20 1.85
C PHE A 184 9.16 13.45 3.34
N LEU A 185 10.39 13.43 3.85
CA LEU A 185 10.72 13.76 5.24
C LEU A 185 11.03 15.25 5.42
N ASP A 186 11.56 15.90 4.38
CA ASP A 186 11.88 17.32 4.38
C ASP A 186 10.63 18.17 4.15
N PHE A 187 9.71 17.69 3.32
CA PHE A 187 8.44 18.32 3.03
C PHE A 187 7.27 17.38 3.38
N PRO A 188 6.98 17.16 4.68
CA PRO A 188 5.96 16.21 5.12
C PRO A 188 4.57 16.51 4.55
N HIS A 189 4.23 17.78 4.32
CA HIS A 189 2.95 18.14 3.70
C HIS A 189 2.75 17.47 2.33
N THR A 190 3.81 17.36 1.50
CA THR A 190 3.74 16.68 0.21
C THR A 190 3.52 15.18 0.36
N ALA A 191 4.18 14.56 1.34
CA ALA A 191 4.06 13.13 1.63
C ALA A 191 2.67 12.79 2.16
N ILE A 192 2.17 13.59 3.11
CA ILE A 192 0.85 13.39 3.70
C ILE A 192 -0.27 13.69 2.68
N ALA A 193 -0.11 14.72 1.84
CA ALA A 193 -1.00 14.98 0.72
C ALA A 193 -1.02 13.81 -0.28
N LEU A 194 0.15 13.29 -0.65
CA LEU A 194 0.27 12.11 -1.50
C LEU A 194 -0.49 10.93 -0.92
N GLY A 195 -0.28 10.60 0.36
CA GLY A 195 -0.99 9.53 1.04
C GLY A 195 -2.50 9.73 1.02
N THR A 196 -2.97 10.94 1.34
CA THR A 196 -4.39 11.29 1.34
C THR A 196 -5.01 11.06 -0.05
N LEU A 197 -4.40 11.61 -1.10
CA LEU A 197 -4.90 11.50 -2.46
C LEU A 197 -4.82 10.07 -2.99
N TYR A 198 -3.68 9.41 -2.79
CA TYR A 198 -3.43 8.05 -3.26
C TYR A 198 -4.44 7.05 -2.69
N PHE A 199 -4.60 7.02 -1.35
CA PHE A 199 -5.55 6.11 -0.71
C PHE A 199 -7.00 6.46 -1.05
N SER A 200 -7.32 7.75 -1.23
CA SER A 200 -8.67 8.17 -1.66
C SER A 200 -8.99 7.68 -3.08
N PHE A 201 -8.09 7.87 -4.05
CA PHE A 201 -8.30 7.41 -5.41
C PHE A 201 -8.35 5.89 -5.51
N LEU A 202 -7.50 5.18 -4.76
CA LEU A 202 -7.58 3.73 -4.68
C LEU A 202 -8.90 3.24 -4.09
N ALA A 203 -9.39 3.86 -3.01
CA ALA A 203 -10.68 3.51 -2.44
C ALA A 203 -11.83 3.72 -3.44
N LEU A 204 -11.81 4.83 -4.19
CA LEU A 204 -12.80 5.09 -5.26
C LEU A 204 -12.72 4.04 -6.37
N PHE A 205 -11.52 3.65 -6.77
CA PHE A 205 -11.30 2.62 -7.77
C PHE A 205 -11.84 1.26 -7.30
N ASP A 206 -11.50 0.83 -6.08
CA ASP A 206 -11.99 -0.42 -5.49
C ASP A 206 -13.52 -0.42 -5.32
N LEU A 207 -14.11 0.71 -4.90
CA LEU A 207 -15.56 0.85 -4.85
C LEU A 207 -16.21 0.69 -6.23
N SER A 208 -15.59 1.23 -7.28
CA SER A 208 -16.08 1.11 -8.65
C SER A 208 -16.03 -0.35 -9.15
N LEU A 209 -15.00 -1.11 -8.75
CA LEU A 209 -14.87 -2.53 -9.05
C LEU A 209 -15.93 -3.36 -8.33
N ILE A 210 -16.11 -3.14 -7.01
CA ILE A 210 -17.11 -3.85 -6.21
C ILE A 210 -18.53 -3.60 -6.75
N ARG A 211 -18.83 -2.37 -7.21
CA ARG A 211 -20.13 -2.03 -7.81
C ARG A 211 -20.40 -2.74 -9.13
N LYS A 212 -19.38 -2.93 -9.98
CA LYS A 212 -19.53 -3.64 -11.27
C LYS A 212 -19.69 -5.16 -11.13
N MET A 213 -19.40 -5.70 -9.96
CA MET A 213 -19.53 -7.14 -9.66
C MET A 213 -20.88 -7.52 -9.03
N LYS A 214 -21.73 -6.54 -8.71
CA LYS A 214 -23.14 -6.75 -8.35
C LYS A 214 -23.99 -6.72 -9.62
#